data_AF-A0A060NVG2-F1
#
_entry.id   AF-A0A060NVG2-F1
#
_cell.length_a   1.000
_cell.length_b   1.000
_cell.length_c   1.000
_cell.angle_alpha   90.00
_cell.angle_beta   90.00
_cell.angle_gamma   90.00
#
_symmetry.space_group_name_H-M   'P 1'
#
loop_
_entity.id
_entity.type
_entity.pdbx_description
1 polymer ?
#
loop_
_entity_poly.entity_id
_entity_poly.type
_entity_poly.pdbx_seq_one_letter_code
_entity_poly.pdbx_strand_id
1 'polypeptide(L)'
;MTAQATKRFFATVQNKLHWAIHGQTAAELIYHRADAAQPHMGLTTWKDAPQGKIQNFDVGVAKNYLTEHELAQLSRLVNAYLDVAEDMAQRKIPMTMQDWETRLNRFIEATDREVLQDAGKITAEIAKAHAESEFEKYRSVQDRLFESDFDRLLKQSAPHHDED
;
A
#
# COMPACT_ATOMS: atom_id res chain seq x y z
N MET A 1 -16.74 7.66 22.20
CA MET A 1 -16.34 7.30 20.81
C MET A 1 -16.82 5.89 20.51
N THR A 2 -17.40 5.63 19.35
CA THR A 2 -17.82 4.29 18.90
C THR A 2 -16.76 3.69 17.98
N ALA A 3 -16.65 2.35 17.91
CA ALA A 3 -15.69 1.68 17.03
C ALA A 3 -15.84 2.09 15.55
N GLN A 4 -17.06 2.41 15.10
CA GLN A 4 -17.34 2.86 13.74
C GLN A 4 -16.78 4.26 13.45
N ALA A 5 -16.88 5.19 14.39
CA ALA A 5 -16.33 6.53 14.24
C ALA A 5 -14.79 6.49 14.11
N THR A 6 -14.13 5.66 14.92
CA THR A 6 -12.68 5.45 14.84
C THR A 6 -12.25 4.86 13.50
N LYS A 7 -12.95 3.83 13.00
CA LYS A 7 -12.67 3.24 11.68
C LYS A 7 -12.82 4.27 10.56
N ARG A 8 -13.90 5.06 10.59
CA ARG A 8 -14.13 6.13 9.59
C ARG A 8 -12.99 7.15 9.61
N PHE A 9 -12.58 7.61 10.80
CA PHE A 9 -11.50 8.58 10.93
C PHE A 9 -10.19 8.07 10.29
N PHE A 10 -9.74 6.87 10.63
CA PHE A 10 -8.50 6.32 10.07
C PHE A 10 -8.60 6.09 8.56
N ALA A 11 -9.74 5.63 8.06
CA ALA A 11 -9.97 5.48 6.62
C ALA A 11 -9.90 6.82 5.89
N THR A 12 -10.52 7.87 6.45
CA THR A 12 -10.48 9.23 5.87
C THR A 12 -9.05 9.78 5.85
N VAL A 13 -8.31 9.66 6.96
CA VAL A 13 -6.90 10.09 7.04
C VAL A 13 -6.06 9.37 6.00
N GLN A 14 -6.19 8.05 5.89
CA GLN A 14 -5.46 7.26 4.92
C GLN A 14 -5.78 7.71 3.48
N ASN A 15 -7.05 7.86 3.13
CA ASN A 15 -7.45 8.27 1.77
C ASN A 15 -6.95 9.66 1.42
N LYS A 16 -6.98 10.62 2.34
CA LYS A 16 -6.43 11.97 2.12
C LYS A 16 -4.92 11.94 1.88
N LEU A 17 -4.18 11.11 2.63
CA LEU A 17 -2.74 10.95 2.44
C LEU A 17 -2.40 10.30 1.10
N HIS A 18 -3.10 9.22 0.72
CA HIS A 18 -2.92 8.60 -0.60
C HIS A 18 -3.22 9.60 -1.73
N TRP A 19 -4.32 10.33 -1.62
CA TRP A 19 -4.69 11.36 -2.61
C TRP A 19 -3.62 12.43 -2.76
N ALA A 20 -3.09 12.94 -1.65
CA ALA A 20 -2.06 13.96 -1.66
C ALA A 20 -0.75 13.51 -2.34
N ILE A 21 -0.49 12.20 -2.44
CA ILE A 21 0.72 11.66 -3.08
C ILE A 21 0.50 11.39 -4.57
N HIS A 22 -0.61 10.76 -4.94
CA HIS A 22 -0.80 10.21 -6.29
C HIS A 22 -2.22 10.39 -6.87
N GLY A 23 -3.06 11.22 -6.26
CA GLY A 23 -4.38 11.58 -6.79
C GLY A 23 -5.41 10.46 -6.81
N GLN A 24 -5.23 9.43 -5.97
CA GLN A 24 -6.16 8.30 -5.85
C GLN A 24 -6.35 7.95 -4.37
N THR A 25 -7.54 7.47 -4.01
CA THR A 25 -7.75 6.79 -2.72
C THR A 25 -6.99 5.45 -2.69
N ALA A 26 -6.87 4.84 -1.50
CA ALA A 26 -6.24 3.53 -1.36
C ALA A 26 -6.96 2.44 -2.20
N ALA A 27 -8.29 2.49 -2.23
CA ALA A 27 -9.11 1.55 -3.00
C ALA A 27 -8.94 1.75 -4.52
N GLU A 28 -8.94 3.01 -4.98
CA GLU A 28 -8.71 3.32 -6.39
C GLU A 28 -7.31 2.90 -6.85
N LEU A 29 -6.29 3.12 -6.02
CA LEU A 29 -4.92 2.69 -6.31
C LEU A 29 -4.85 1.18 -6.55
N ILE A 30 -5.42 0.38 -5.64
CA ILE A 30 -5.45 -1.08 -5.77
C ILE A 30 -6.19 -1.48 -7.03
N TYR A 31 -7.39 -0.93 -7.25
CA TYR A 31 -8.21 -1.27 -8.41
C TYR A 31 -7.51 -0.96 -9.74
N HIS A 32 -6.81 0.17 -9.82
CA HIS A 32 -6.15 0.60 -11.05
C HIS A 32 -4.78 -0.06 -11.27
N ARG A 33 -4.07 -0.49 -10.22
CA ARG A 33 -2.70 -1.05 -10.34
C ARG A 33 -2.62 -2.56 -10.22
N ALA A 34 -3.63 -3.22 -9.63
CA ALA A 34 -3.69 -4.68 -9.61
C ALA A 34 -4.03 -5.19 -11.02
N ASP A 35 -3.04 -5.80 -11.67
CA ASP A 35 -3.15 -6.31 -13.04
C ASP A 35 -2.27 -7.55 -13.22
N ALA A 36 -2.88 -8.72 -13.44
CA ALA A 36 -2.20 -10.00 -13.61
C ALA A 36 -1.26 -10.07 -14.82
N ALA A 37 -1.39 -9.16 -15.79
CA ALA A 37 -0.51 -9.09 -16.95
C ALA A 37 0.82 -8.37 -16.65
N GLN A 38 0.90 -7.62 -15.55
CA GLN A 38 2.11 -6.90 -15.14
C GLN A 38 3.06 -7.81 -14.35
N PRO A 39 4.38 -7.53 -14.36
CA PRO A 39 5.32 -8.13 -13.43
C PRO A 39 4.83 -7.95 -11.98
N HIS A 40 4.85 -9.03 -11.21
CA HIS A 40 4.39 -9.02 -9.81
C HIS A 40 2.97 -8.47 -9.63
N MET A 41 2.12 -8.56 -10.66
CA MET A 41 0.79 -7.95 -10.70
C MET A 41 0.72 -6.44 -10.50
N GLY A 42 1.82 -5.73 -10.75
CA GLY A 42 1.94 -4.30 -10.44
C GLY A 42 2.33 -4.01 -8.99
N LEU A 43 2.55 -5.02 -8.14
CA LEU A 43 3.16 -4.82 -6.83
C LEU A 43 4.63 -4.43 -7.00
N THR A 44 5.05 -3.45 -6.21
CA THR A 44 6.44 -2.99 -6.09
C THR A 44 7.13 -3.60 -4.88
N THR A 45 6.35 -4.00 -3.87
CA THR A 45 6.80 -4.66 -2.64
C THR A 45 5.68 -5.52 -2.08
N TRP A 46 6.03 -6.54 -1.30
CA TRP A 46 5.13 -7.47 -0.60
C TRP A 46 5.91 -8.13 0.53
N LYS A 47 5.25 -8.92 1.38
CA LYS A 47 5.87 -9.48 2.59
C LYS A 47 7.22 -10.18 2.35
N ASP A 48 7.30 -10.98 1.29
CA ASP A 48 8.48 -11.78 0.95
C ASP A 48 9.27 -11.20 -0.25
N ALA A 49 9.07 -9.93 -0.57
CA ALA A 49 9.77 -9.29 -1.69
C ALA A 49 11.30 -9.22 -1.49
N PRO A 50 12.10 -9.23 -2.57
CA PRO A 50 11.69 -9.43 -3.97
C PRO A 50 11.70 -10.91 -4.41
N GLN A 51 12.17 -11.84 -3.56
CA GLN A 51 12.47 -13.22 -3.97
C GLN A 51 11.40 -14.26 -3.58
N GLY A 52 10.38 -13.87 -2.81
CA GLY A 52 9.30 -14.75 -2.38
C GLY A 52 8.01 -14.57 -3.18
N LYS A 53 7.08 -15.50 -2.99
CA LYS A 53 5.76 -15.46 -3.63
C LYS A 53 4.88 -14.37 -3.04
N ILE A 54 4.15 -13.67 -3.90
CA ILE A 54 3.03 -12.82 -3.52
C ILE A 54 1.94 -13.71 -2.93
N GLN A 55 1.40 -13.29 -1.79
CA GLN A 55 0.27 -13.94 -1.13
C GLN A 55 -1.01 -13.14 -1.33
N ASN A 56 -2.16 -13.79 -1.18
CA ASN A 56 -3.45 -13.13 -1.33
C ASN A 56 -3.61 -11.92 -0.38
N PHE A 57 -3.09 -12.00 0.85
CA PHE A 57 -3.14 -10.84 1.76
C PHE A 57 -2.28 -9.65 1.32
N ASP A 58 -1.29 -9.85 0.44
CA ASP A 58 -0.45 -8.76 -0.07
C ASP A 58 -1.19 -7.92 -1.12
N VAL A 59 -2.11 -8.52 -1.88
CA VAL A 59 -2.75 -7.83 -3.02
C VAL A 59 -3.81 -6.82 -2.59
N GLY A 60 -4.30 -6.90 -1.35
CA GLY A 60 -5.22 -5.93 -0.76
C GLY A 60 -4.54 -4.73 -0.09
N VAL A 61 -3.21 -4.66 -0.09
CA VAL A 61 -2.46 -3.59 0.59
C VAL A 61 -2.06 -2.51 -0.41
N ALA A 62 -2.72 -1.35 -0.34
CA ALA A 62 -2.46 -0.23 -1.26
C ALA A 62 -0.97 0.19 -1.32
N LYS A 63 -0.27 0.18 -0.18
CA LYS A 63 1.16 0.54 -0.11
C LYS A 63 2.06 -0.35 -0.97
N ASN A 64 1.66 -1.60 -1.21
CA ASN A 64 2.41 -2.55 -2.03
C ASN A 64 2.44 -2.15 -3.51
N TYR A 65 1.51 -1.30 -3.96
CA TYR A 65 1.45 -0.80 -5.34
C TYR A 65 2.10 0.59 -5.52
N LEU A 66 2.65 1.18 -4.46
CA LEU A 66 3.31 2.49 -4.54
C LEU A 66 4.73 2.35 -5.09
N THR A 67 5.09 3.21 -6.04
CA THR A 67 6.50 3.35 -6.44
C THR A 67 7.38 3.75 -5.26
N GLU A 68 8.69 3.49 -5.35
CA GLU A 68 9.65 3.90 -4.30
C GLU A 68 9.55 5.40 -3.99
N HIS A 69 9.39 6.23 -5.03
CA HIS A 69 9.21 7.66 -4.88
C HIS A 69 7.92 8.02 -4.13
N GLU A 70 6.77 7.44 -4.52
CA GLU A 70 5.48 7.67 -3.85
C GLU A 70 5.51 7.18 -2.40
N LEU A 71 6.09 6.01 -2.13
CA LEU A 71 6.23 5.47 -0.78
C LEU A 71 7.11 6.37 0.08
N ALA A 72 8.22 6.87 -0.45
CA ALA A 72 9.09 7.80 0.26
C ALA A 72 8.39 9.14 0.54
N GLN A 73 7.61 9.67 -0.41
CA GLN A 73 6.82 10.88 -0.19
C GLN A 73 5.71 10.66 0.84
N LEU A 74 5.00 9.52 0.77
CA LEU A 74 3.97 9.15 1.74
C LEU A 74 4.56 9.06 3.14
N SER A 75 5.70 8.38 3.31
CA SER A 75 6.38 8.27 4.60
C SER A 75 6.80 9.63 5.15
N ARG A 76 7.36 10.51 4.32
CA ARG A 76 7.72 11.89 4.74
C ARG A 76 6.50 12.68 5.20
N LEU A 77 5.40 12.63 4.45
CA LEU A 77 4.17 13.35 4.77
C LEU A 77 3.54 12.83 6.07
N VAL A 78 3.49 11.51 6.24
CA VAL A 78 2.99 10.86 7.46
C VAL A 78 3.83 11.26 8.67
N ASN A 79 5.16 11.18 8.58
CA ASN A 79 6.05 11.51 9.69
C ASN A 79 5.89 12.97 10.10
N ALA A 80 5.91 13.91 9.14
CA ALA A 80 5.72 15.32 9.43
C ALA A 80 4.34 15.62 10.07
N TYR A 81 3.29 14.89 9.69
CA TYR A 81 1.98 15.01 10.34
C TYR A 81 1.97 14.42 11.76
N LEU A 82 2.69 13.32 12.00
CA LEU A 82 2.87 12.75 13.33
C LEU A 82 3.67 13.67 14.26
N ASP A 83 4.68 14.37 13.75
CA ASP A 83 5.45 15.36 14.53
C ASP A 83 4.54 16.51 15.01
N VAL A 84 3.62 16.98 14.16
CA VAL A 84 2.59 17.95 14.55
C VAL A 84 1.67 17.37 15.63
N ALA A 85 1.34 16.08 15.51
CA ALA A 85 0.50 15.42 16.50
C ALA A 85 1.20 15.31 17.86
N GLU A 86 2.49 15.00 17.85
CA GLU A 86 3.33 14.92 19.03
C GLU A 86 3.48 16.28 19.73
N ASP A 87 3.74 17.38 19.01
CA ASP A 87 3.82 18.73 19.60
C ASP A 87 2.53 19.09 20.36
N MET A 88 1.37 18.83 19.74
CA MET A 88 0.07 19.12 20.37
C MET A 88 -0.13 18.30 21.64
N ALA A 89 0.28 17.02 21.63
CA ALA A 89 0.23 16.16 22.81
C ALA A 89 1.17 16.67 23.91
N GLN A 90 2.41 17.04 23.58
CA GLN A 90 3.39 17.60 24.53
C GLN A 90 2.89 18.89 25.18
N ARG A 91 2.21 19.75 24.39
CA ARG A 91 1.60 21.00 24.86
C ARG A 91 0.26 20.82 25.56
N LYS A 92 -0.19 19.57 25.73
CA LYS A 92 -1.46 19.21 26.36
C LYS A 92 -2.66 19.91 25.72
N ILE A 93 -2.62 20.12 24.41
CA ILE A 93 -3.74 20.68 23.66
C ILE A 93 -4.67 19.53 23.26
N PRO A 94 -5.86 19.41 23.89
CA PRO A 94 -6.78 18.34 23.54
C PRO A 94 -7.30 18.53 22.12
N MET A 95 -7.37 17.44 21.36
CA MET A 95 -7.89 17.44 20.00
C MET A 95 -8.88 16.29 19.79
N THR A 96 -9.99 16.58 19.15
CA THR A 96 -10.95 15.57 18.69
C THR A 96 -10.52 15.01 17.33
N MET A 97 -11.09 13.87 16.92
CA MET A 97 -10.85 13.32 15.57
C MET A 97 -11.23 14.30 14.45
N GLN A 98 -12.28 15.12 14.67
CA GLN A 98 -12.69 16.14 13.70
C GLN A 98 -11.67 17.29 13.60
N ASP A 99 -11.08 17.68 14.73
CA ASP A 99 -10.02 18.69 14.75
C ASP A 99 -8.78 18.19 14.01
N TRP A 100 -8.43 16.90 14.20
CA TRP A 100 -7.34 16.25 13.46
C TRP A 100 -7.61 16.22 11.96
N GLU A 101 -8.81 15.83 11.53
CA GLU A 101 -9.16 15.81 10.11
C GLU A 101 -9.08 17.21 9.48
N THR A 102 -9.59 18.22 10.18
CA THR A 102 -9.52 19.63 9.73
C THR A 102 -8.07 20.11 9.62
N ARG A 103 -7.24 19.75 10.60
CA ARG A 103 -5.81 20.10 10.61
C ARG A 103 -5.04 19.37 9.50
N LEU A 104 -5.37 18.11 9.22
CA LEU A 104 -4.79 17.36 8.11
C LEU A 104 -5.05 18.04 6.77
N ASN A 105 -6.27 18.53 6.52
CA ASN A 105 -6.57 19.25 5.29
C ASN A 105 -5.67 20.48 5.13
N ARG A 106 -5.57 21.32 6.17
CA ARG A 106 -4.69 22.51 6.17
C ARG A 106 -3.23 22.15 6.01
N PHE A 107 -2.79 21.05 6.61
CA PHE A 107 -1.43 20.56 6.50
C PHE A 107 -1.10 20.13 5.07
N ILE A 108 -1.98 19.38 4.42
CA ILE A 108 -1.82 18.97 3.03
C ILE A 108 -1.81 20.20 2.10
N GLU A 109 -2.76 21.13 2.28
CA GLU A 109 -2.81 22.39 1.51
C GLU A 109 -1.53 23.22 1.66
N ALA A 110 -1.00 23.33 2.89
CA ALA A 110 0.25 24.06 3.15
C ALA A 110 1.49 23.41 2.53
N THR A 111 1.38 22.18 2.01
CA THR A 111 2.44 21.49 1.27
C THR A 111 2.23 21.53 -0.25
N ASP A 112 1.35 22.43 -0.73
CA ASP A 112 0.98 22.59 -2.15
C ASP A 112 0.43 21.29 -2.77
N ARG A 113 -0.31 20.50 -1.98
CA ARG A 113 -0.95 19.25 -2.41
C ARG A 113 -2.47 19.37 -2.39
N GLU A 114 -3.11 18.62 -3.28
CA GLU A 114 -4.57 18.56 -3.33
C GLU A 114 -5.13 17.73 -2.16
N VAL A 115 -6.22 18.21 -1.59
CA VAL A 115 -6.98 17.50 -0.55
C VAL A 115 -8.17 16.81 -1.19
N LEU A 116 -8.31 15.51 -0.90
CA LEU A 116 -9.51 14.76 -1.25
C LEU A 116 -10.76 15.40 -0.60
N GLN A 117 -11.72 15.76 -1.44
CA GLN A 117 -12.98 16.43 -1.05
C GLN A 117 -14.17 15.47 -0.92
N ASP A 118 -14.09 14.28 -1.52
CA ASP A 118 -15.15 13.27 -1.52
C ASP A 118 -14.66 11.91 -0.99
N ALA A 119 -15.46 10.85 -1.15
CA ALA A 119 -15.12 9.51 -0.66
C ALA A 119 -14.31 8.67 -1.66
N GLY A 120 -13.97 9.21 -2.84
CA GLY A 120 -13.51 8.44 -3.99
C GLY A 120 -14.66 7.75 -4.73
N LYS A 121 -14.33 7.10 -5.84
CA LYS A 121 -15.30 6.43 -6.73
C LYS A 121 -15.38 4.92 -6.53
N ILE A 122 -14.39 4.32 -5.87
CA ILE A 122 -14.23 2.87 -5.73
C ILE A 122 -14.25 2.48 -4.27
N THR A 123 -15.08 1.49 -3.92
CA THR A 123 -15.17 0.99 -2.54
C THR A 123 -14.03 0.01 -2.25
N ALA A 124 -13.71 -0.15 -0.96
CA ALA A 124 -12.69 -1.09 -0.52
C ALA A 124 -13.04 -2.55 -0.91
N GLU A 125 -14.32 -2.91 -0.87
CA GLU A 125 -14.81 -4.24 -1.26
C GLU A 125 -14.61 -4.51 -2.75
N ILE A 126 -14.91 -3.52 -3.61
CA ILE A 126 -14.72 -3.64 -5.07
C ILE A 126 -13.24 -3.76 -5.39
N ALA A 127 -12.41 -2.90 -4.80
CA ALA A 127 -10.96 -2.93 -5.02
C ALA A 127 -10.34 -4.26 -4.57
N LYS A 128 -10.76 -4.77 -3.40
CA LYS A 128 -10.28 -6.06 -2.87
C LYS A 128 -10.70 -7.23 -3.76
N ALA A 129 -11.97 -7.30 -4.15
CA ALA A 129 -12.46 -8.38 -5.02
C ALA A 129 -11.76 -8.36 -6.39
N HIS A 130 -11.48 -7.17 -6.94
CA HIS A 130 -10.70 -7.01 -8.16
C HIS A 130 -9.27 -7.55 -7.99
N ALA A 131 -8.56 -7.11 -6.95
CA ALA A 131 -7.18 -7.56 -6.70
C ALA A 131 -7.08 -9.07 -6.45
N GLU A 132 -8.01 -9.66 -5.71
CA GLU A 132 -8.08 -11.11 -5.48
C GLU A 132 -8.33 -11.87 -6.80
N SER A 133 -9.21 -11.35 -7.66
CA SER A 133 -9.47 -11.94 -8.99
C SER A 133 -8.23 -11.89 -9.89
N GLU A 134 -7.52 -10.77 -9.91
CA GLU A 134 -6.24 -10.65 -10.62
C GLU A 134 -5.19 -11.60 -10.03
N PHE A 135 -5.20 -11.79 -8.71
CA PHE A 135 -4.25 -12.69 -8.04
C PHE A 135 -4.44 -14.14 -8.47
N GLU A 136 -5.68 -14.62 -8.58
CA GLU A 136 -5.93 -15.98 -9.05
C GLU A 136 -5.46 -16.20 -10.50
N LYS A 137 -5.57 -15.18 -11.36
CA LYS A 137 -5.01 -15.24 -12.73
C LYS A 137 -3.48 -15.30 -12.70
N TYR A 138 -2.86 -14.45 -11.88
CA TYR A 138 -1.40 -14.36 -11.79
C TYR A 138 -0.76 -15.56 -11.09
N ARG A 139 -1.47 -16.22 -10.18
CA ARG A 139 -0.96 -17.36 -9.40
C ARG A 139 -0.34 -18.44 -10.28
N SER A 140 -0.98 -18.74 -11.42
CA SER A 140 -0.46 -19.70 -12.39
C SER A 140 0.85 -19.24 -13.04
N VAL A 141 1.02 -17.94 -13.27
CA VAL A 141 2.26 -17.34 -13.80
C VAL A 141 3.34 -17.39 -12.73
N GLN A 142 3.02 -16.99 -11.50
CA GLN A 142 3.94 -17.03 -10.37
C GLN A 142 4.45 -18.44 -10.09
N ASP A 143 3.58 -19.44 -10.09
CA ASP A 143 3.97 -20.83 -9.80
C ASP A 143 4.90 -21.41 -10.89
N ARG A 144 4.78 -20.94 -12.14
CA ARG A 144 5.69 -21.34 -13.23
C ARG A 144 7.04 -20.65 -13.16
N LEU A 145 7.09 -19.41 -12.68
CA LEU A 145 8.30 -18.60 -12.61
C LEU A 145 9.08 -18.79 -11.30
N PHE A 146 8.42 -19.27 -10.25
CA PHE A 146 9.02 -19.39 -8.93
C PHE A 146 9.94 -20.60 -8.84
N GLU A 147 11.20 -20.35 -8.49
CA GLU A 147 12.18 -21.37 -8.16
C GLU A 147 12.37 -21.41 -6.64
N SER A 148 12.10 -22.55 -6.00
CA SER A 148 12.24 -22.66 -4.55
C SER A 148 13.71 -22.72 -4.13
N ASP A 149 13.99 -22.41 -2.86
CA ASP A 149 15.34 -22.57 -2.29
C ASP A 149 15.84 -24.01 -2.37
N PHE A 150 14.92 -24.97 -2.31
CA PHE A 150 15.23 -26.38 -2.51
C PHE A 150 15.66 -26.67 -3.95
N ASP A 151 14.94 -26.11 -4.94
CA ASP A 151 15.30 -26.25 -6.36
C ASP A 151 16.67 -25.62 -6.65
N ARG A 152 16.94 -24.44 -6.06
CA ARG A 152 18.25 -23.78 -6.15
C ARG A 152 19.35 -24.64 -5.53
N LEU A 153 19.10 -25.23 -4.36
CA LEU A 153 20.08 -26.08 -3.67
C LEU A 153 20.36 -27.38 -4.43
N LEU A 154 19.34 -28.01 -5.03
CA LEU A 154 19.50 -29.16 -5.92
C LEU A 154 20.34 -28.82 -7.16
N LYS A 155 20.13 -27.64 -7.79
CA LYS A 155 20.96 -27.20 -8.92
C LYS A 155 22.41 -26.91 -8.52
N GLN A 156 22.65 -26.37 -7.32
CA GLN A 156 24.01 -26.11 -6.82
C GLN A 156 24.75 -27.38 -6.38
N SER A 157 24.02 -28.45 -6.03
CA SER A 157 24.60 -29.72 -5.55
C SER A 157 24.75 -30.78 -6.64
N ALA A 158 24.24 -30.54 -7.85
CA ALA A 158 24.53 -31.39 -9.00
C ALA A 158 26.01 -31.19 -9.41
N PRO A 159 26.87 -32.22 -9.31
CA PRO A 159 28.28 -32.07 -9.68
C PRO A 159 28.40 -31.79 -11.19
N HIS A 160 29.29 -30.87 -11.57
CA HIS A 160 29.85 -30.82 -12.91
C HIS A 160 30.46 -32.20 -13.19
N HIS A 161 29.77 -33.03 -13.98
CA HIS A 161 30.43 -34.10 -14.70
C HIS A 161 31.18 -33.42 -15.84
N ASP A 162 32.43 -33.04 -15.56
CA ASP A 162 33.41 -32.78 -16.59
C ASP A 162 33.71 -34.15 -17.22
N GLU A 163 33.24 -34.35 -18.46
CA GLU A 163 33.62 -35.49 -19.30
C GLU A 163 35.08 -35.27 -19.75
N ASP A 164 36.00 -36.05 -19.17
CA ASP A 164 37.36 -36.30 -19.70
C ASP A 164 37.34 -37.29 -20.87
#